data_AF-A0A699XEX8-F1
#
_entry.id   AF-A0A699XEX8-F1
#
_cell.length_a   1.000
_cell.length_b   1.000
_cell.length_c   1.000
_cell.angle_alpha   90.00
_cell.angle_beta   90.00
_cell.angle_gamma   90.00
#
_symmetry.space_group_name_H-M   'P 1'
#
loop_
_entity.id
_entity.type
_entity.pdbx_description
1 polymer ?
#
loop_
_entity_poly.entity_id
_entity_poly.type
_entity_poly.pdbx_seq_one_letter_code
_entity_poly.pdbx_strand_id
1 'polypeptide(L)' 'MDRARTGRNPMATAPKTGGIHAPVQPSEELGAVVGNEKLPRSEVISKVWAYIKSNDLQNPENKREILA' A
#
# COMPACT_ATOMS: atom_id res chain seq x y z
N MET A 1 -3.46 -18.56 -50.45
CA MET A 1 -2.44 -18.11 -49.48
C MET A 1 -2.45 -16.59 -49.58
N ASP A 2 -2.67 -15.76 -48.54
CA ASP A 2 -2.26 -15.84 -47.14
C ASP A 2 -3.22 -15.06 -46.22
N ARG A 3 -3.55 -15.64 -45.07
CA ARG A 3 -4.21 -14.98 -43.94
C ARG A 3 -3.14 -14.24 -43.12
N ALA A 4 -3.15 -12.91 -43.09
CA ALA A 4 -2.31 -12.16 -42.16
C ALA A 4 -3.00 -12.05 -40.78
N ARG A 5 -2.42 -12.72 -39.78
CA ARG A 5 -2.72 -12.56 -38.35
C ARG A 5 -1.78 -11.49 -37.75
N THR A 6 -2.35 -10.70 -36.84
CA THR A 6 -1.72 -10.06 -35.67
C THR A 6 -0.81 -8.83 -35.87
N GLY A 7 -1.22 -7.74 -35.21
CA GLY A 7 -0.34 -6.75 -34.58
C GLY A 7 -1.03 -6.22 -33.32
N ARG A 8 -0.52 -6.59 -32.14
CA ARG A 8 -1.07 -6.23 -30.81
C ARG A 8 -1.16 -4.71 -30.65
N ASN A 9 -2.31 -4.23 -30.19
CA ASN A 9 -2.46 -2.87 -29.66
C ASN A 9 -1.62 -2.74 -28.39
N PRO A 10 -0.64 -1.82 -28.31
CA PRO A 10 0.09 -1.61 -27.07
C PRO A 10 -0.87 -0.87 -26.13
N MET A 11 -1.44 -1.58 -25.16
CA MET A 11 -2.05 -0.92 -24.01
C MET A 11 -0.91 -0.22 -23.26
N ALA A 12 -0.70 1.05 -23.59
CA ALA A 12 0.23 1.93 -22.90
C ALA A 12 -0.15 1.94 -21.42
N THR A 13 0.67 1.31 -20.59
CA THR A 13 0.60 1.43 -19.13
C THR A 13 1.07 2.83 -18.76
N ALA A 14 0.16 3.80 -18.81
CA ALA A 14 0.38 5.08 -18.15
C ALA A 14 0.70 4.82 -16.66
N PRO A 15 1.70 5.48 -16.06
CA PRO A 15 1.97 5.35 -14.65
C PRO A 15 0.71 5.76 -13.88
N LYS A 16 0.16 4.85 -13.06
CA LYS A 16 -1.01 5.11 -12.23
C LYS A 16 -0.61 6.05 -11.08
N THR A 17 -0.46 7.34 -11.37
CA THR A 17 -0.13 8.40 -10.39
C THR A 17 -1.35 8.81 -9.54
N GLY A 18 -2.33 7.92 -9.35
CA GLY A 18 -3.57 8.20 -8.65
C GLY A 18 -4.10 6.98 -7.88
N GLY A 19 -4.72 7.22 -6.73
CA GLY A 19 -5.30 6.17 -5.87
C GLY A 19 -4.39 5.72 -4.74
N ILE A 20 -4.32 4.42 -4.48
CA ILE A 20 -3.54 3.81 -3.38
C ILE A 20 -2.03 4.10 -3.44
N HIS A 21 -1.50 4.38 -4.62
CA HIS A 21 -0.08 4.72 -4.82
C HIS A 21 0.22 6.22 -4.67
N ALA A 22 -0.79 7.07 -4.51
CA ALA A 22 -0.58 8.50 -4.30
C ALA A 22 0.07 8.73 -2.91
N PRO A 23 1.22 9.44 -2.84
CA PRO A 23 1.82 9.80 -1.56
C PRO A 23 0.89 10.71 -0.76
N VAL A 24 0.67 10.37 0.50
CA VAL A 24 -0.10 11.14 1.47
C VAL A 24 0.79 11.58 2.62
N GLN A 25 0.49 12.73 3.19
CA GLN A 25 1.16 13.23 4.39
C GLN A 25 0.50 12.60 5.63
N PRO A 26 1.22 11.82 6.45
CA PRO A 26 0.69 11.35 7.73
C PRO A 26 0.42 12.53 8.68
N SER A 27 -0.60 12.39 9.54
CA SER A 27 -0.79 13.28 10.69
C SER A 27 0.35 13.12 11.68
N GLU A 28 0.52 14.06 12.62
CA GLU A 28 1.59 13.99 13.61
C GLU A 28 1.55 12.71 14.43
N GLU A 29 0.36 12.31 14.90
CA GLU A 29 0.15 11.08 15.68
C GLU A 29 0.51 9.83 14.88
N LEU A 30 0.09 9.76 13.61
CA LEU A 30 0.40 8.62 12.74
C LEU A 30 1.89 8.62 12.36
N GLY A 31 2.46 9.80 12.17
CA GLY A 31 3.86 9.99 11.84
C GLY A 31 4.82 9.55 12.96
N ALA A 32 4.38 9.55 14.22
CA ALA A 32 5.12 8.92 15.32
C ALA A 32 5.32 7.40 15.10
N VAL A 33 4.44 6.75 14.34
CA VAL A 33 4.49 5.32 14.04
C VAL A 33 5.13 5.03 12.67
N VAL A 34 4.76 5.79 11.63
CA VAL A 34 5.17 5.51 10.24
C VAL A 34 6.24 6.45 9.69
N GLY A 35 6.59 7.50 10.43
CA GLY A 35 7.43 8.63 10.00
C GLY A 35 6.62 9.80 9.43
N ASN A 36 7.18 11.02 9.48
CA ASN A 36 6.51 12.25 9.05
C ASN A 36 6.69 12.58 7.56
N GLU A 37 7.37 11.73 6.79
CA GLU A 37 7.53 11.95 5.36
C GLU A 37 6.26 11.57 4.57
N LYS A 38 6.10 12.12 3.37
CA LYS A 38 5.00 11.73 2.49
C LYS A 38 5.20 10.30 2.02
N LEU A 39 4.23 9.44 2.27
CA LEU A 39 4.29 8.01 1.98
C LEU A 39 3.09 7.56 1.14
N PRO A 40 3.25 6.62 0.19
CA PRO A 40 2.12 5.95 -0.43
C PRO A 40 1.22 5.30 0.63
N ARG A 41 -0.10 5.26 0.40
CA ARG A 41 -1.04 4.65 1.37
C ARG A 41 -0.69 3.19 1.70
N SER A 42 -0.21 2.44 0.71
CA SER A 42 0.27 1.07 0.90
C SER A 42 1.41 0.97 1.91
N GLU A 43 2.37 1.90 1.86
CA GLU A 43 3.52 1.93 2.78
C GLU A 43 3.09 2.29 4.19
N VAL A 44 2.15 3.23 4.34
CA VAL A 44 1.57 3.57 5.64
C VAL A 44 0.95 2.32 6.29
N ILE A 45 0.14 1.56 5.53
CA ILE A 45 -0.49 0.32 6.03
C ILE A 45 0.56 -0.72 6.43
N SER A 46 1.59 -0.93 5.60
CA SER A 46 2.67 -1.87 5.89
C SER A 46 3.42 -1.51 7.18
N LYS A 47 3.74 -0.23 7.37
CA LYS A 47 4.43 0.25 8.59
C LYS A 47 3.56 0.14 9.83
N VAL A 48 2.26 0.44 9.75
CA VAL A 48 1.33 0.23 10.87
C VAL A 48 1.28 -1.25 11.26
N TRP A 49 1.21 -2.17 10.31
CA TRP A 49 1.25 -3.61 10.60
C TRP A 49 2.58 -4.06 11.22
N ALA A 50 3.70 -3.50 10.78
CA ALA A 50 5.00 -3.77 11.38
C ALA A 50 5.03 -3.32 12.85
N TYR A 51 4.50 -2.12 13.14
CA TYR A 51 4.36 -1.62 14.50
C TYR A 51 3.47 -2.51 15.36
N ILE A 52 2.28 -2.88 14.88
CA ILE A 52 1.35 -3.77 15.58
C ILE A 52 2.02 -5.09 15.96
N LYS A 53 2.76 -5.70 15.03
CA LYS A 53 3.44 -6.98 15.26
C LYS A 53 4.64 -6.84 16.19
N SER A 54 5.43 -5.77 16.04
CA SER A 54 6.62 -5.54 16.87
C SER A 54 6.30 -5.21 18.32
N ASN A 55 5.06 -4.80 18.60
CA ASN A 55 4.57 -4.48 19.94
C ASN A 55 3.58 -5.54 20.47
N ASP A 56 3.46 -6.68 19.78
CA ASP A 56 2.55 -7.78 20.16
C ASP A 56 1.08 -7.33 20.40
N LEU A 57 0.61 -6.35 19.63
CA LEU A 57 -0.73 -5.76 19.78
C LEU A 57 -1.83 -6.55 19.06
N GLN A 58 -1.48 -7.59 18.31
CA GLN A 58 -2.46 -8.43 17.62
C GLN A 58 -3.09 -9.41 18.61
N ASN A 59 -4.41 -9.55 18.57
CA ASN A 59 -5.10 -10.55 19.39
C ASN A 59 -4.62 -11.97 19.00
N PRO A 60 -4.07 -12.77 19.94
CA PRO A 60 -3.55 -14.11 19.66
C PRO A 60 -4.66 -15.12 19.32
N GLU A 61 -5.87 -14.92 19.85
CA GLU A 61 -7.03 -15.79 19.62
C GLU A 61 -7.74 -15.44 18.30
N ASN A 62 -7.74 -14.17 17.92
CA ASN A 62 -8.29 -13.69 16.66
C ASN A 62 -7.38 -12.65 15.98
N LYS A 63 -6.54 -13.11 15.05
CA LYS A 63 -5.55 -12.28 14.34
C LYS A 63 -6.12 -11.14 13.48
N ARG A 64 -7.44 -10.97 13.42
CA ARG A 64 -8.11 -9.84 12.75
C ARG A 64 -8.33 -8.65 13.69
N GLU A 65 -8.18 -8.85 15.00
CA GLU A 65 -8.38 -7.84 16.04
C GLU A 65 -7.04 -7.31 16.57
N ILE A 66 -7.03 -6.04 16.96
CA ILE A 66 -5.91 -5.33 17.56
C ILE A 66 -6.33 -4.93 18.98
N LEU A 67 -5.48 -5.18 19.99
CA LEU A 67 -5.75 -5.00 21.43
C LEU A 67 -5.23 -3.66 22.00
N ALA A 68 -5.04 -2.65 21.15
CA ALA A 68 -4.45 -1.36 21.49
C ALA A 68 -5.44 -0.39 22.18
#